data_AF-A0A357M925-F1
#
_entry.id   AF-A0A357M925-F1
#
_cell.length_a   1.000
_cell.length_b   1.000
_cell.length_c   1.000
_cell.angle_alpha   90.00
_cell.angle_beta   90.00
_cell.angle_gamma   90.00
#
_symmetry.space_group_name_H-M   'P 1'
#
loop_
_entity.id
_entity.type
_entity.pdbx_description
1 polymer ?
#
loop_
_entity_poly.entity_id
_entity_poly.type
_entity_poly.pdbx_seq_one_letter_code
_entity_poly.pdbx_strand_id
1 'polypeptide(L)'
;TYSDASVVNGTDYYYVVSASNVVGESPNSPEVQAKPIDVPIPTQGDLVVKYRTSDINPGDNQFRPQLQIVNNGNTAVSLSNVKLRYYYTIDGDKPQQFNVDYATIGGSNIQGTFVKVDPAKTGADYYLEISFGAGAGSLAPGANTGDIQIRVNKTDWSNYNEVGDYSYDSTKTSYTNWDHVTLYLNGVLAWGLEP
;
A
#
# COMPACT_ATOMS: atom_id res chain seq x y z
N THR A 1 15.10 25.96 -16.50
CA THR A 1 15.03 25.20 -15.23
C THR A 1 16.43 25.06 -14.68
N TYR A 2 16.58 25.03 -13.36
CA TYR A 2 17.87 24.88 -12.67
C TYR A 2 17.76 23.72 -11.68
N SER A 3 18.84 22.95 -11.53
CA SER A 3 18.92 21.83 -10.60
C SER A 3 20.12 22.04 -9.69
N ASP A 4 19.87 22.17 -8.39
CA ASP A 4 20.91 22.22 -7.37
C ASP A 4 21.16 20.82 -6.82
N ALA A 5 22.34 20.26 -7.09
CA ALA A 5 22.76 18.94 -6.62
C ALA A 5 23.65 19.00 -5.36
N SER A 6 23.91 20.19 -4.83
CA SER A 6 24.80 20.41 -3.68
C SER A 6 24.07 20.39 -2.33
N VAL A 7 22.74 20.28 -2.37
CA VAL A 7 21.87 20.30 -1.19
C VAL A 7 21.86 18.98 -0.43
N VAL A 8 21.60 19.08 0.88
CA VAL A 8 21.56 17.97 1.83
C VAL A 8 20.12 17.66 2.21
N ASN A 9 19.77 16.38 2.17
CA ASN A 9 18.43 15.93 2.54
C ASN A 9 18.08 16.23 4.00
N GLY A 10 16.81 16.55 4.26
CA GLY A 10 16.33 16.98 5.58
C GLY A 10 16.68 18.41 5.96
N THR A 11 17.43 19.14 5.13
CA THR A 11 17.78 20.55 5.36
C THR A 11 16.84 21.46 4.58
N ASP A 12 16.33 22.50 5.24
CA ASP A 12 15.51 23.52 4.60
C ASP A 12 16.41 24.49 3.82
N TYR A 13 16.14 24.64 2.52
CA TYR A 13 16.81 25.58 1.63
C TYR A 13 15.85 26.65 1.13
N TYR A 14 16.38 27.84 0.91
CA TYR A 14 15.64 28.99 0.41
C TYR A 14 16.27 29.45 -0.89
N TYR A 15 15.47 29.53 -1.95
CA TYR A 15 15.92 29.92 -3.27
C TYR A 15 15.26 31.24 -3.69
N VAL A 16 16.06 32.08 -4.33
CA VAL A 16 15.61 33.27 -5.04
C VAL A 16 16.17 33.23 -6.46
N VAL A 17 15.49 33.91 -7.39
CA VAL A 17 15.98 34.10 -8.75
C VAL A 17 16.08 35.59 -9.07
N SER A 18 17.13 35.96 -9.78
CA SER A 18 17.35 37.30 -10.34
C SER A 18 17.50 37.20 -11.86
N ALA A 19 17.23 38.29 -12.57
CA ALA A 19 17.46 38.41 -14.00
C ALA A 19 18.68 39.30 -14.24
N SER A 20 19.59 38.89 -15.13
CA SER A 20 20.78 39.67 -15.50
C SER A 20 20.76 40.04 -16.98
N ASN A 21 21.23 41.24 -17.30
CA ASN A 21 21.48 41.71 -18.65
C ASN A 21 22.79 42.52 -18.72
N VAL A 22 23.09 43.13 -19.87
CA VAL A 22 24.34 43.88 -20.09
C VAL A 22 24.49 45.15 -19.22
N VAL A 23 23.40 45.63 -18.62
CA VAL A 23 23.37 46.84 -17.78
C VAL A 23 23.46 46.48 -16.28
N GLY A 24 23.09 45.27 -15.91
CA GLY A 24 23.20 44.79 -14.53
C GLY A 24 22.21 43.68 -14.19
N GLU A 25 22.13 43.40 -12.90
CA GLU A 25 21.26 42.38 -12.31
C GLU A 25 20.05 43.02 -11.64
N SER A 26 18.89 42.39 -11.75
CA SER A 26 17.65 42.81 -11.10
C SER A 26 17.70 42.54 -9.59
N PRO A 27 16.73 43.09 -8.82
CA PRO A 27 16.43 42.56 -7.50
C PRO A 27 16.06 41.07 -7.55
N ASN A 28 16.24 40.39 -6.41
CA ASN A 28 15.81 39.01 -6.22
C ASN A 28 14.28 38.88 -6.22
N SER A 29 13.78 37.72 -6.64
CA SER A 29 12.40 37.29 -6.41
C SER A 29 12.10 37.14 -4.91
N PRO A 30 10.82 36.98 -4.53
CA PRO A 30 10.48 36.38 -3.23
C PRO A 30 11.18 35.03 -3.08
N GLU A 31 11.54 34.70 -1.83
CA GLU A 31 12.14 33.41 -1.51
C GLU A 31 11.10 32.28 -1.57
N VAL A 32 11.54 31.13 -2.05
CA VAL A 32 10.78 29.87 -1.98
C VAL A 32 11.55 28.86 -1.15
N GLN A 33 10.84 28.18 -0.26
CA GLN A 33 11.40 27.12 0.57
C GLN A 33 11.32 25.78 -0.14
N ALA A 34 12.40 25.00 -0.08
CA ALA A 34 12.41 23.60 -0.48
C ALA A 34 13.21 22.79 0.54
N LYS A 35 12.70 21.61 0.88
CA LYS A 35 13.40 20.65 1.73
C LYS A 35 13.65 19.39 0.92
N PRO A 36 14.86 19.18 0.38
CA PRO A 36 15.23 17.92 -0.24
C PRO A 36 14.99 16.81 0.77
N ILE A 37 14.31 15.77 0.33
CA ILE A 37 14.09 14.56 1.11
C ILE A 37 14.98 13.51 0.46
N ASP A 38 15.61 12.68 1.27
CA ASP A 38 16.33 11.53 0.74
C ASP A 38 15.32 10.71 -0.03
N VAL A 39 15.59 10.44 -1.30
CA VAL A 39 14.92 9.31 -1.95
C VAL A 39 15.33 8.14 -1.09
N PRO A 40 14.41 7.45 -0.39
CA PRO A 40 14.79 6.40 0.53
C PRO A 40 15.70 5.44 -0.25
N ILE A 41 16.94 5.26 0.22
CA ILE A 41 17.78 4.18 -0.29
C ILE A 41 16.92 2.93 -0.12
N PRO A 42 16.63 2.13 -1.17
CA PRO A 42 15.85 0.93 -0.99
C PRO A 42 16.50 0.09 0.08
N THR A 43 15.91 0.09 1.27
CA THR A 43 16.30 -0.75 2.38
C THR A 43 15.98 -2.19 1.99
N GLN A 44 16.58 -3.16 2.68
CA GLN A 44 16.26 -4.56 2.48
C GLN A 44 14.75 -4.77 2.38
N GLY A 45 14.26 -5.18 1.20
CA GLY A 45 12.83 -5.33 0.96
C GLY A 45 12.03 -4.03 0.98
N ASP A 46 12.42 -3.02 0.19
CA ASP A 46 11.55 -1.91 -0.23
C ASP A 46 10.33 -2.47 -1.01
N LEU A 47 9.36 -2.95 -0.25
CA LEU A 47 8.17 -3.63 -0.73
C LEU A 47 7.04 -2.63 -0.87
N VAL A 48 6.32 -2.71 -1.99
CA VAL A 48 5.16 -1.86 -2.28
C VAL A 48 3.95 -2.75 -2.49
N VAL A 49 2.81 -2.36 -1.89
CA VAL A 49 1.52 -2.99 -2.18
C VAL A 49 0.83 -2.22 -3.30
N LYS A 50 0.41 -2.96 -4.31
CA LYS A 50 -0.54 -2.50 -5.31
C LYS A 50 -1.91 -3.11 -5.07
N TYR A 51 -2.92 -2.28 -5.24
CA TYR A 51 -4.33 -2.66 -5.10
C TYR A 51 -5.09 -2.33 -6.37
N ARG A 52 -6.11 -3.15 -6.62
CA ARG A 52 -7.28 -2.77 -7.42
C ARG A 52 -8.51 -3.43 -6.82
N THR A 53 -9.68 -2.83 -7.03
CA THR A 53 -10.94 -3.55 -6.91
C THR A 53 -11.35 -4.14 -8.27
N SER A 54 -11.93 -5.33 -8.24
CA SER A 54 -12.66 -5.89 -9.38
C SER A 54 -14.18 -5.73 -9.25
N ASP A 55 -14.65 -5.23 -8.11
CA ASP A 55 -16.05 -4.99 -7.80
C ASP A 55 -16.24 -3.54 -7.31
N ILE A 56 -16.98 -2.76 -8.09
CA ILE A 56 -17.22 -1.35 -7.78
C ILE A 56 -18.58 -1.13 -7.12
N ASN A 57 -19.36 -2.19 -6.87
CA ASN A 57 -20.57 -2.12 -6.08
C ASN A 57 -20.21 -2.27 -4.60
N PRO A 58 -20.28 -1.19 -3.79
CA PRO A 58 -19.88 -1.27 -2.39
C PRO A 58 -20.90 -2.01 -1.52
N GLY A 59 -22.08 -2.37 -2.04
CA GLY A 59 -23.11 -3.10 -1.31
C GLY A 59 -23.32 -4.50 -1.87
N ASP A 60 -22.43 -5.44 -1.54
CA ASP A 60 -22.53 -6.85 -1.94
C ASP A 60 -22.26 -7.80 -0.75
N ASN A 61 -22.60 -9.07 -0.90
CA ASN A 61 -22.35 -10.14 0.08
C ASN A 61 -20.90 -10.61 0.14
N GLN A 62 -20.03 -9.97 -0.62
CA GLN A 62 -18.63 -10.26 -0.74
C GLN A 62 -17.87 -9.01 -1.18
N PHE A 63 -16.63 -8.86 -0.73
CA PHE A 63 -15.70 -7.87 -1.26
C PHE A 63 -14.46 -8.54 -1.83
N ARG A 64 -13.82 -7.88 -2.80
CA ARG A 64 -12.82 -8.50 -3.69
C ARG A 64 -11.57 -7.63 -3.87
N PRO A 65 -10.73 -7.50 -2.82
CA PRO A 65 -9.54 -6.70 -2.89
C PRO A 65 -8.43 -7.47 -3.61
N GLN A 66 -8.06 -7.01 -4.81
CA GLN A 66 -7.01 -7.68 -5.59
C GLN A 66 -5.67 -7.00 -5.30
N LEU A 67 -4.66 -7.82 -5.02
CA LEU A 67 -3.39 -7.35 -4.48
C LEU A 67 -2.20 -7.84 -5.31
N GLN A 68 -1.15 -7.04 -5.30
CA GLN A 68 0.16 -7.40 -5.82
C GLN A 68 1.23 -6.80 -4.93
N ILE A 69 2.26 -7.56 -4.62
CA ILE A 69 3.44 -7.07 -3.90
C ILE A 69 4.57 -6.90 -4.91
N VAL A 70 5.23 -5.74 -4.89
CA VAL A 70 6.39 -5.43 -5.73
C VAL A 70 7.60 -5.25 -4.83
N ASN A 71 8.73 -5.83 -5.20
CA ASN A 71 10.01 -5.58 -4.53
C ASN A 71 10.82 -4.58 -5.33
N ASN A 72 10.82 -3.32 -4.90
CA ASN A 72 11.68 -2.27 -5.45
C ASN A 72 13.07 -2.25 -4.78
N GLY A 73 13.27 -3.10 -3.78
CA GLY A 73 14.53 -3.28 -3.07
C GLY A 73 15.62 -3.94 -3.93
N ASN A 74 16.83 -3.99 -3.37
CA ASN A 74 17.98 -4.66 -3.98
C ASN A 74 18.27 -6.06 -3.40
N THR A 75 17.45 -6.51 -2.44
CA THR A 75 17.55 -7.84 -1.82
C THR A 75 16.29 -8.65 -2.08
N ALA A 76 16.44 -9.96 -2.32
CA ALA A 76 15.30 -10.86 -2.35
C ALA A 76 14.60 -10.94 -0.99
N VAL A 77 13.27 -11.06 -0.98
CA VAL A 77 12.47 -11.18 0.24
C VAL A 77 11.68 -12.48 0.23
N SER A 78 11.81 -13.30 1.27
CA SER A 78 10.94 -14.48 1.43
C SER A 78 9.52 -14.04 1.76
N LEU A 79 8.53 -14.49 0.98
CA LEU A 79 7.14 -14.12 1.19
C LEU A 79 6.60 -14.66 2.51
N SER A 80 7.18 -15.75 3.06
CA SER A 80 6.85 -16.28 4.38
C SER A 80 7.01 -15.28 5.53
N ASN A 81 7.80 -14.23 5.31
CA ASN A 81 8.08 -13.19 6.29
C ASN A 81 7.19 -11.96 6.08
N VAL A 82 6.32 -11.99 5.06
CA VAL A 82 5.47 -10.89 4.67
C VAL A 82 4.05 -11.14 5.15
N LYS A 83 3.42 -10.08 5.66
CA LYS A 83 1.98 -10.03 5.92
C LYS A 83 1.38 -8.77 5.32
N LEU A 84 0.12 -8.85 4.87
CA LEU A 84 -0.67 -7.69 4.46
C LEU A 84 -1.85 -7.49 5.41
N ARG A 85 -2.34 -6.26 5.55
CA ARG A 85 -3.63 -6.00 6.22
C ARG A 85 -4.51 -5.09 5.37
N TYR A 86 -5.73 -5.57 5.12
CA TYR A 86 -6.81 -4.81 4.49
C TYR A 86 -7.86 -4.49 5.55
N TYR A 87 -8.10 -3.21 5.80
CA TYR A 87 -8.94 -2.67 6.87
C TYR A 87 -10.32 -2.27 6.34
N TYR A 88 -11.35 -2.61 7.10
CA TYR A 88 -12.74 -2.44 6.71
C TYR A 88 -13.65 -2.45 7.94
N THR A 89 -14.91 -2.09 7.75
CA THR A 89 -15.98 -2.24 8.72
C THR A 89 -16.79 -3.50 8.43
N ILE A 90 -17.07 -4.30 9.45
CA ILE A 90 -17.67 -5.63 9.27
C ILE A 90 -19.18 -5.59 9.02
N ASP A 91 -19.86 -4.46 9.27
CA ASP A 91 -21.29 -4.27 9.02
C ASP A 91 -22.20 -5.36 9.61
N GLY A 92 -22.03 -5.61 10.91
CA GLY A 92 -22.69 -6.71 11.60
C GLY A 92 -21.76 -7.92 11.72
N ASP A 93 -21.16 -8.05 12.90
CA ASP A 93 -20.12 -9.04 13.20
C ASP A 93 -20.65 -10.48 13.03
N LYS A 94 -20.03 -11.21 12.12
CA LYS A 94 -20.35 -12.59 11.73
C LYS A 94 -19.05 -13.33 11.41
N PRO A 95 -19.02 -14.67 11.52
CA PRO A 95 -17.91 -15.45 10.98
C PRO A 95 -17.74 -15.15 9.48
N GLN A 96 -16.48 -15.05 9.05
CA GLN A 96 -16.11 -14.71 7.67
C GLN A 96 -15.33 -15.85 7.02
N GLN A 97 -15.37 -15.91 5.69
CA GLN A 97 -14.63 -16.86 4.88
C GLN A 97 -13.67 -16.12 3.96
N PHE A 98 -12.42 -16.57 3.96
CA PHE A 98 -11.38 -16.08 3.06
C PHE A 98 -11.22 -17.06 1.91
N ASN A 99 -11.22 -16.54 0.68
CA ASN A 99 -11.06 -17.32 -0.53
C ASN A 99 -9.98 -16.69 -1.40
N VAL A 100 -9.16 -17.54 -2.03
CA VAL A 100 -8.22 -17.13 -3.08
C VAL A 100 -8.76 -17.68 -4.39
N ASP A 101 -9.33 -16.82 -5.21
CA ASP A 101 -9.92 -17.20 -6.49
C ASP A 101 -8.82 -17.55 -7.52
N TYR A 102 -7.68 -16.85 -7.45
CA TYR A 102 -6.48 -17.13 -8.25
C TYR A 102 -5.26 -16.47 -7.60
N ALA A 103 -4.08 -17.10 -7.69
CA ALA A 103 -2.82 -16.41 -7.39
C ALA A 103 -1.66 -16.96 -8.20
N THR A 104 -0.83 -16.08 -8.77
CA THR A 104 0.35 -16.50 -9.54
C THR A 104 1.36 -17.28 -8.69
N ILE A 105 1.48 -16.94 -7.40
CA ILE A 105 2.33 -17.63 -6.41
C ILE A 105 1.68 -18.89 -5.79
N GLY A 106 0.56 -19.35 -6.35
CA GLY A 106 -0.19 -20.52 -5.88
C GLY A 106 -1.11 -20.20 -4.70
N GLY A 107 -2.43 -20.31 -4.91
CA GLY A 107 -3.44 -19.94 -3.91
C GLY A 107 -3.37 -20.74 -2.60
N SER A 108 -2.91 -22.00 -2.65
CA SER A 108 -2.72 -22.83 -1.46
C SER A 108 -1.62 -22.34 -0.51
N ASN A 109 -0.79 -21.41 -0.96
CA ASN A 109 0.26 -20.80 -0.14
C ASN A 109 -0.23 -19.53 0.56
N ILE A 110 -1.48 -19.09 0.38
CA ILE A 110 -1.99 -17.82 0.90
C ILE A 110 -3.09 -18.11 1.90
N GLN A 111 -2.94 -17.58 3.11
CA GLN A 111 -3.89 -17.74 4.20
C GLN A 111 -4.42 -16.38 4.62
N GLY A 112 -5.72 -16.31 4.93
CA GLY A 112 -6.37 -15.13 5.48
C GLY A 112 -6.85 -15.38 6.90
N THR A 113 -6.60 -14.42 7.80
CA THR A 113 -7.19 -14.40 9.15
C THR A 113 -7.90 -13.07 9.38
N PHE A 114 -9.02 -13.12 10.08
CA PHE A 114 -9.82 -11.93 10.39
C PHE A 114 -9.52 -11.50 11.82
N VAL A 115 -9.14 -10.24 12.00
CA VAL A 115 -8.78 -9.69 13.31
C VAL A 115 -9.59 -8.45 13.59
N LYS A 116 -10.20 -8.41 14.77
CA LYS A 116 -10.95 -7.25 15.24
C LYS A 116 -10.00 -6.12 15.62
N VAL A 117 -10.30 -4.91 15.20
CA VAL A 117 -9.58 -3.69 15.59
C VAL A 117 -10.20 -3.18 16.89
N ASP A 118 -9.42 -3.17 17.96
CA ASP A 118 -9.87 -2.72 19.28
C ASP A 118 -8.86 -1.72 19.90
N PRO A 119 -9.24 -0.46 20.14
CA PRO A 119 -10.53 0.14 19.80
C PRO A 119 -10.69 0.33 18.28
N ALA A 120 -11.92 0.22 17.80
CA ALA A 120 -12.24 0.48 16.39
C ALA A 120 -11.77 1.88 15.96
N LYS A 121 -11.39 1.99 14.68
CA LYS A 121 -10.89 3.21 14.03
C LYS A 121 -11.89 3.69 12.99
N THR A 122 -11.71 4.93 12.52
CA THR A 122 -12.53 5.46 11.44
C THR A 122 -12.35 4.60 10.19
N GLY A 123 -13.44 4.01 9.69
CA GLY A 123 -13.43 3.13 8.52
C GLY A 123 -12.82 1.74 8.76
N ALA A 124 -12.56 1.36 10.02
CA ALA A 124 -11.98 0.05 10.32
C ALA A 124 -12.37 -0.47 11.72
N ASP A 125 -13.20 -1.50 11.77
CA ASP A 125 -13.43 -2.31 12.98
C ASP A 125 -12.87 -3.75 12.85
N TYR A 126 -12.43 -4.12 11.65
CA TYR A 126 -11.73 -5.36 11.33
C TYR A 126 -10.60 -5.11 10.34
N TYR A 127 -9.64 -6.03 10.33
CA TYR A 127 -8.75 -6.22 9.18
C TYR A 127 -8.65 -7.70 8.78
N LEU A 128 -8.50 -7.91 7.47
CA LEU A 128 -8.07 -9.17 6.90
C LEU A 128 -6.53 -9.16 6.90
N GLU A 129 -5.92 -10.04 7.68
CA GLU A 129 -4.48 -10.31 7.62
C GLU A 129 -4.21 -11.42 6.61
N ILE A 130 -3.40 -11.12 5.60
CA ILE A 130 -2.99 -12.09 4.59
C ILE A 130 -1.55 -12.49 4.89
N SER A 131 -1.28 -13.79 4.92
CA SER A 131 0.04 -14.36 5.15
C SER A 131 0.37 -15.41 4.10
N PHE A 132 1.67 -15.66 3.92
CA PHE A 132 2.17 -16.57 2.89
C PHE A 132 2.92 -17.74 3.52
N GLY A 133 2.66 -18.95 3.04
CA GLY A 133 3.43 -20.14 3.39
C GLY A 133 4.76 -20.20 2.65
N ALA A 134 5.68 -21.06 3.10
CA ALA A 134 7.01 -21.21 2.49
C ALA A 134 6.95 -21.56 0.99
N GLY A 135 5.90 -22.26 0.54
CA GLY A 135 5.69 -22.59 -0.88
C GLY A 135 5.43 -21.40 -1.80
N ALA A 136 5.14 -20.21 -1.25
CA ALA A 136 5.05 -18.97 -2.03
C ALA A 136 6.43 -18.51 -2.55
N GLY A 137 7.53 -18.99 -1.95
CA GLY A 137 8.88 -18.69 -2.38
C GLY A 137 9.35 -17.29 -1.96
N SER A 138 10.24 -16.71 -2.77
CA SER A 138 10.86 -15.40 -2.52
C SER A 138 10.66 -14.46 -3.71
N LEU A 139 10.54 -13.18 -3.40
CA LEU A 139 10.39 -12.11 -4.36
C LEU A 139 11.74 -11.45 -4.63
N ALA A 140 12.31 -11.67 -5.81
CA ALA A 140 13.58 -11.09 -6.22
C ALA A 140 13.49 -9.56 -6.40
N PRO A 141 14.62 -8.83 -6.38
CA PRO A 141 14.67 -7.41 -6.76
C PRO A 141 14.00 -7.14 -8.11
N GLY A 142 13.14 -6.12 -8.16
CA GLY A 142 12.36 -5.74 -9.34
C GLY A 142 11.20 -6.68 -9.71
N ALA A 143 11.02 -7.80 -8.99
CA ALA A 143 9.94 -8.73 -9.25
C ALA A 143 8.64 -8.32 -8.54
N ASN A 144 7.52 -8.91 -8.99
CA ASN A 144 6.24 -8.83 -8.30
C ASN A 144 5.59 -10.22 -8.15
N THR A 145 4.62 -10.33 -7.24
CA THR A 145 3.92 -11.59 -6.95
C THR A 145 3.00 -12.07 -8.07
N GLY A 146 2.85 -11.31 -9.16
CA GLY A 146 1.72 -11.45 -10.07
C GLY A 146 0.41 -11.07 -9.38
N ASP A 147 -0.69 -11.57 -9.91
CA ASP A 147 -2.05 -11.29 -9.41
C ASP A 147 -2.30 -12.14 -8.16
N ILE A 148 -2.83 -11.54 -7.10
CA ILE A 148 -3.38 -12.24 -5.93
C ILE A 148 -4.85 -11.85 -5.84
N GLN A 149 -5.72 -12.75 -6.30
CA GLN A 149 -7.15 -12.52 -6.35
C GLN A 149 -7.85 -13.07 -5.10
N ILE A 150 -8.40 -12.16 -4.31
CA ILE A 150 -9.04 -12.46 -3.03
C ILE A 150 -10.53 -12.20 -3.12
N ARG A 151 -11.29 -13.03 -2.41
CA ARG A 151 -12.69 -12.79 -2.11
C ARG A 151 -12.98 -13.13 -0.65
N VAL A 152 -13.66 -12.21 0.03
CA VAL A 152 -14.16 -12.40 1.38
C VAL A 152 -15.68 -12.35 1.37
N ASN A 153 -16.32 -13.22 2.14
CA ASN A 153 -17.76 -13.19 2.39
C ASN A 153 -18.04 -13.54 3.86
N LYS A 154 -19.19 -13.12 4.39
CA LYS A 154 -19.71 -13.66 5.67
C LYS A 154 -20.22 -15.07 5.44
N THR A 155 -20.19 -15.93 6.46
CA THR A 155 -20.69 -17.31 6.33
C THR A 155 -22.20 -17.37 6.05
N ASP A 156 -22.95 -16.34 6.46
CA ASP A 156 -24.38 -16.22 6.21
C ASP A 156 -24.72 -15.41 4.96
N TRP A 157 -23.72 -14.98 4.19
CA TRP A 157 -23.86 -14.15 2.98
C TRP A 157 -24.63 -12.84 3.20
N SER A 158 -24.66 -12.33 4.44
CA SER A 158 -25.13 -10.97 4.67
C SER A 158 -24.17 -9.95 4.03
N ASN A 159 -24.73 -8.83 3.58
CA ASN A 159 -23.98 -7.83 2.84
C ASN A 159 -22.93 -7.11 3.70
N TYR A 160 -21.89 -6.61 3.04
CA TYR A 160 -21.04 -5.53 3.50
C TYR A 160 -21.52 -4.20 2.89
N ASN A 161 -21.02 -3.11 3.43
CA ASN A 161 -21.08 -1.77 2.88
C ASN A 161 -19.66 -1.19 2.84
N GLU A 162 -18.99 -1.33 1.69
CA GLU A 162 -17.61 -0.87 1.52
C GLU A 162 -17.48 0.67 1.48
N VAL A 163 -18.60 1.41 1.50
CA VAL A 163 -18.56 2.88 1.56
C VAL A 163 -17.96 3.33 2.89
N GLY A 164 -16.76 3.90 2.81
CA GLY A 164 -16.04 4.43 3.98
C GLY A 164 -15.13 3.41 4.65
N ASP A 165 -15.03 2.18 4.12
CA ASP A 165 -14.00 1.23 4.54
C ASP A 165 -12.62 1.78 4.20
N TYR A 166 -11.71 1.73 5.17
CA TYR A 166 -10.42 2.41 5.09
C TYR A 166 -9.59 1.97 3.88
N SER A 167 -9.56 0.67 3.58
CA SER A 167 -8.77 0.13 2.47
C SER A 167 -9.48 0.12 1.12
N TYR A 168 -10.78 0.45 1.07
CA TYR A 168 -11.57 0.39 -0.15
C TYR A 168 -11.55 1.70 -0.93
N ASP A 169 -11.36 1.60 -2.25
CA ASP A 169 -11.58 2.73 -3.16
C ASP A 169 -12.06 2.21 -4.51
N SER A 170 -13.34 2.47 -4.81
CA SER A 170 -14.01 2.03 -6.04
C SER A 170 -13.41 2.61 -7.32
N THR A 171 -12.62 3.69 -7.22
CA THR A 171 -11.94 4.30 -8.37
C THR A 171 -10.69 3.51 -8.80
N LYS A 172 -10.16 2.64 -7.94
CA LYS A 172 -8.94 1.87 -8.20
C LYS A 172 -9.24 0.60 -8.98
N THR A 173 -9.62 0.73 -10.25
CA THR A 173 -9.98 -0.40 -11.13
C THR A 173 -8.77 -1.03 -11.85
N SER A 174 -7.59 -0.46 -11.68
CA SER A 174 -6.31 -0.96 -12.20
C SER A 174 -5.27 -0.90 -11.10
N TYR A 175 -4.29 -1.82 -11.15
CA TYR A 175 -3.26 -1.91 -10.12
C TYR A 175 -2.50 -0.59 -9.97
N THR A 176 -2.67 0.05 -8.81
CA THR A 176 -1.94 1.24 -8.41
C THR A 176 -1.26 0.99 -7.08
N ASN A 177 -0.18 1.73 -6.79
CA ASN A 177 0.35 1.77 -5.43
C ASN A 177 -0.75 2.24 -4.49
N TRP A 178 -0.91 1.55 -3.37
CA TRP A 178 -2.01 1.79 -2.43
C TRP A 178 -1.50 1.69 -1.01
N ASP A 179 -1.48 2.82 -0.32
CA ASP A 179 -0.98 2.98 1.04
C ASP A 179 -2.04 2.68 2.11
N HIS A 180 -3.31 2.52 1.73
CA HIS A 180 -4.37 2.12 2.66
C HIS A 180 -4.47 0.60 2.84
N VAL A 181 -3.56 -0.18 2.24
CA VAL A 181 -3.29 -1.58 2.61
C VAL A 181 -1.86 -1.64 3.12
N THR A 182 -1.70 -2.13 4.35
CA THR A 182 -0.38 -2.15 5.00
C THR A 182 0.34 -3.46 4.73
N LEU A 183 1.67 -3.39 4.68
CA LEU A 183 2.55 -4.55 4.56
C LEU A 183 3.54 -4.56 5.72
N TYR A 184 3.76 -5.74 6.29
CA TYR A 184 4.73 -5.97 7.34
C TYR A 184 5.77 -6.98 6.86
N LEU A 185 7.04 -6.69 7.12
CA LEU A 185 8.16 -7.59 6.90
C LEU A 185 8.74 -7.99 8.26
N ASN A 186 8.75 -9.28 8.58
CA ASN A 186 9.13 -9.79 9.90
C ASN A 186 8.37 -9.14 11.07
N GLY A 187 7.10 -8.77 10.83
CA GLY A 187 6.26 -8.10 11.83
C GLY A 187 6.48 -6.59 11.98
N VAL A 188 7.41 -5.99 11.25
CA VAL A 188 7.63 -4.54 11.22
C VAL A 188 6.93 -3.93 10.02
N LEU A 189 6.20 -2.81 10.21
CA LEU A 189 5.54 -2.09 9.12
C LEU A 189 6.58 -1.63 8.09
N ALA A 190 6.39 -2.02 6.84
CA ALA A 190 7.30 -1.72 5.73
C ALA A 190 6.62 -0.90 4.62
N TRP A 191 5.28 -0.93 4.52
CA TRP A 191 4.52 -0.12 3.56
C TRP A 191 3.11 0.20 4.08
N GLY A 192 2.61 1.35 3.66
CA GLY A 192 1.25 1.81 3.93
C GLY A 192 1.09 2.54 5.27
N LEU A 193 -0.15 2.94 5.54
CA LEU A 193 -0.57 3.68 6.72
C LEU A 193 -1.67 2.90 7.44
N GLU A 194 -1.47 2.64 8.74
CA GLU A 194 -2.51 2.09 9.61
C GLU A 194 -3.58 3.17 9.92
N PRO A 195 -4.87 2.78 10.12
CA PRO A 195 -5.96 3.70 10.48
C PRO A 195 -5.94 4.21 11.94
#